data_AF-A0A1E5HC01-F1
#
_entry.id   AF-A0A1E5HC01-F1
#
_cell.length_a   1.000
_cell.length_b   1.000
_cell.length_c   1.000
_cell.angle_alpha   90.00
_cell.angle_beta   90.00
_cell.angle_gamma   90.00
#
_symmetry.space_group_name_H-M   'P 1'
#
loop_
_entity.id
_entity.type
_entity.pdbx_description
1 polymer ?
#
loop_
_entity_poly.entity_id
_entity_poly.type
_entity_poly.pdbx_seq_one_letter_code
_entity_poly.pdbx_strand_id
1 'polypeptide(L)'
;MLEKILDLQRNDRRLELISLMIGTTILDNWKFVFFSDSKGADLPENLMADFGTISVMSISGTSKFNYYDKIQAENLVKKSDSDFRFVTCINFDTQLISYMVDLFENKNIEKHRDVYLFLKHVLKYKMDYTCIPYSIENCSKLYNEKTKIGVWKTLRTFFFFKSMNNLKEFDKFFSSNEPLMINREIEYETQSFVEKTMKPLGKNLSTKDPRFMQKIIHCLILQVIIIKNSSKKGIKKKVELLFDFWFNQIGIFMYREIAICYLYLKNDKKVEKFFRKIQKNNENILGTISGMAWDLFHIRNLEKPMGSSENMDADFEMHLLATYDKGLKEILSSYPIKSISFYKSETMELRTYPFYKYSIEELITEIDLEQFSKKRSQKNRNKIYEKTNFDYVINERENVLKKLFEK
;
A
#
# COMPACT_ATOMS: atom_id res chain seq x y z
N MET A 1 12.10 8.17 -25.43
CA MET A 1 12.84 7.10 -24.72
C MET A 1 12.02 6.46 -23.63
N LEU A 2 11.56 7.22 -22.62
CA LEU A 2 10.73 6.70 -21.51
C LEU A 2 9.52 5.88 -21.99
N GLU A 3 8.75 6.39 -22.95
CA GLU A 3 7.58 5.68 -23.49
C GLU A 3 7.95 4.30 -24.08
N LYS A 4 9.09 4.19 -24.75
CA LYS A 4 9.59 2.90 -25.28
C LYS A 4 9.90 1.93 -24.14
N ILE A 5 10.59 2.39 -23.10
CA ILE A 5 10.93 1.55 -21.92
C ILE A 5 9.64 1.04 -21.25
N LEU A 6 8.69 1.95 -21.04
CA LEU A 6 7.40 1.64 -20.43
C LEU A 6 6.55 0.71 -21.30
N ASP A 7 6.62 0.83 -22.62
CA ASP A 7 5.96 -0.09 -23.54
C ASP A 7 6.56 -1.50 -23.47
N LEU A 8 7.89 -1.63 -23.46
CA LEU A 8 8.57 -2.91 -23.31
C LEU A 8 8.20 -3.61 -21.99
N GLN A 9 8.17 -2.87 -20.88
CA GLN A 9 7.72 -3.40 -19.59
C GLN A 9 6.24 -3.81 -19.63
N ARG A 10 5.36 -2.95 -20.17
CA ARG A 10 3.93 -3.23 -20.29
C ARG A 10 3.65 -4.52 -21.07
N ASN A 11 4.42 -4.77 -22.12
CA ASN A 11 4.27 -5.92 -23.01
C ASN A 11 5.14 -7.12 -22.61
N ASP A 12 5.74 -7.09 -21.41
CA ASP A 12 6.61 -8.14 -20.86
C ASP A 12 7.79 -8.54 -21.79
N ARG A 13 8.34 -7.57 -22.54
CA ARG A 13 9.44 -7.75 -23.51
C ARG A 13 10.80 -7.76 -22.81
N ARG A 14 10.99 -8.72 -21.89
CA ARG A 14 12.16 -8.79 -20.98
C ARG A 14 13.50 -8.86 -21.72
N LEU A 15 13.58 -9.64 -22.80
CA LEU A 15 14.83 -9.78 -23.56
C LEU A 15 15.27 -8.46 -24.20
N GLU A 16 14.32 -7.65 -24.66
CA GLU A 16 14.62 -6.32 -25.21
C GLU A 16 15.03 -5.33 -24.12
N LEU A 17 14.42 -5.42 -22.94
CA LEU A 17 14.86 -4.64 -21.76
C LEU A 17 16.30 -5.00 -21.37
N ILE A 18 16.62 -6.31 -21.29
CA ILE A 18 17.96 -6.80 -20.98
C ILE A 18 18.96 -6.30 -22.05
N SER A 19 18.61 -6.40 -23.33
CA SER A 19 19.46 -5.90 -24.42
C SER A 19 19.70 -4.38 -24.30
N LEU A 20 18.68 -3.59 -23.93
CA LEU A 20 18.84 -2.15 -23.70
C LEU A 20 19.69 -1.84 -22.46
N MET A 21 19.60 -2.62 -21.38
CA MET A 21 20.40 -2.46 -20.17
C MET A 21 21.89 -2.66 -20.44
N ILE A 22 22.23 -3.59 -21.33
CA ILE A 22 23.62 -3.95 -21.63
C ILE A 22 24.18 -3.06 -22.74
N GLY A 23 23.37 -2.75 -23.74
CA GLY A 23 23.80 -2.01 -24.93
C GLY A 23 23.82 -0.48 -24.75
N THR A 24 23.30 0.06 -23.65
CA THR A 24 23.18 1.51 -23.42
C THR A 24 23.36 1.87 -21.95
N THR A 25 23.54 3.15 -21.65
CA THR A 25 23.53 3.69 -20.28
C THR A 25 22.16 4.18 -19.80
N ILE A 26 21.15 4.08 -20.67
CA ILE A 26 19.82 4.69 -20.43
C ILE A 26 19.09 4.02 -19.27
N LEU A 27 19.37 2.74 -19.03
CA LEU A 27 18.72 1.92 -17.99
C LEU A 27 19.57 1.72 -16.73
N ASP A 28 20.70 2.42 -16.59
CA ASP A 28 21.63 2.23 -15.46
C ASP A 28 20.97 2.50 -14.10
N ASN A 29 20.05 3.46 -14.06
CA ASN A 29 19.30 3.82 -12.85
C ASN A 29 17.91 3.19 -12.78
N TRP A 30 17.67 2.13 -13.57
CA TRP A 30 16.40 1.42 -13.58
C TRP A 30 16.49 0.07 -12.89
N LYS A 31 15.45 -0.24 -12.11
CA LYS A 31 15.18 -1.57 -11.58
C LYS A 31 13.81 -2.03 -12.05
N PHE A 32 13.66 -3.31 -12.39
CA PHE A 32 12.41 -3.88 -12.86
C PHE A 32 12.08 -5.13 -12.05
N VAL A 33 10.82 -5.23 -11.63
CA VAL A 33 10.26 -6.40 -10.94
C VAL A 33 9.09 -6.91 -11.77
N PHE A 34 9.14 -8.17 -12.17
CA PHE A 34 8.07 -8.85 -12.91
C PHE A 34 7.49 -9.96 -12.06
N PHE A 35 6.22 -9.82 -11.69
CA PHE A 35 5.48 -10.78 -10.90
C PHE A 35 4.90 -11.88 -11.79
N SER A 36 4.88 -13.10 -11.27
CA SER A 36 4.37 -14.27 -12.01
C SER A 36 3.75 -15.28 -11.06
N ASP A 37 2.85 -16.10 -11.59
CA ASP A 37 2.31 -17.27 -10.89
C ASP A 37 3.20 -18.51 -11.07
N SER A 38 4.10 -18.52 -12.07
CA SER A 38 4.86 -19.72 -12.46
C SER A 38 6.36 -19.54 -12.64
N LYS A 39 6.87 -18.30 -12.76
CA LYS A 39 8.27 -18.03 -13.11
C LYS A 39 8.96 -17.07 -12.14
N GLY A 40 10.24 -17.32 -11.86
CA GLY A 40 11.09 -16.46 -11.05
C GLY A 40 11.31 -17.01 -9.64
N ALA A 41 11.95 -16.19 -8.80
CA ALA A 41 12.23 -16.51 -7.41
C ALA A 41 10.95 -16.56 -6.58
N ASP A 42 10.85 -17.52 -5.67
CA ASP A 42 9.78 -17.62 -4.68
C ASP A 42 10.03 -16.66 -3.52
N LEU A 43 8.96 -16.02 -3.05
CA LEU A 43 8.94 -15.40 -1.74
C LEU A 43 9.05 -16.52 -0.69
N PRO A 44 9.89 -16.34 0.35
CA PRO A 44 10.11 -17.35 1.37
C PRO A 44 8.79 -17.90 1.94
N GLU A 45 8.63 -19.23 1.97
CA GLU A 45 7.38 -19.88 2.41
C GLU A 45 6.95 -19.47 3.82
N ASN A 46 7.91 -19.21 4.70
CA ASN A 46 7.66 -18.71 6.04
C ASN A 46 6.89 -17.36 6.02
N LEU A 47 7.02 -16.53 4.99
CA LEU A 47 6.28 -15.27 4.88
C LEU A 47 4.83 -15.45 4.44
N MET A 48 4.51 -16.59 3.82
CA MET A 48 3.20 -16.85 3.19
C MET A 48 2.25 -17.66 4.08
N ALA A 49 2.60 -17.86 5.35
CA ALA A 49 1.74 -18.53 6.30
C ALA A 49 0.53 -17.64 6.68
N ASP A 50 -0.68 -18.22 6.66
CA ASP A 50 -1.87 -17.59 7.23
C ASP A 50 -1.90 -17.85 8.75
N PHE A 51 -2.00 -16.79 9.56
CA PHE A 51 -2.04 -16.88 11.03
C PHE A 51 -3.47 -16.62 11.52
N GLY A 52 -4.33 -17.63 11.32
CA GLY A 52 -5.75 -17.52 11.65
C GLY A 52 -6.44 -16.47 10.78
N THR A 53 -6.65 -15.28 11.35
CA THR A 53 -7.27 -14.13 10.68
C THR A 53 -6.28 -13.15 10.07
N ILE A 54 -4.98 -13.26 10.39
CA ILE A 54 -3.93 -12.40 9.83
C ILE A 54 -3.40 -13.00 8.53
N SER A 55 -3.34 -12.17 7.48
CA SER A 55 -2.70 -12.49 6.21
C SER A 55 -1.53 -11.55 5.93
N VAL A 56 -0.45 -12.10 5.39
CA VAL A 56 0.71 -11.37 4.88
C VAL A 56 0.66 -11.37 3.36
N MET A 57 0.73 -10.19 2.73
CA MET A 57 0.42 -10.05 1.30
C MET A 57 1.48 -9.23 0.57
N SER A 58 1.86 -9.69 -0.62
CA SER A 58 2.67 -8.92 -1.59
C SER A 58 1.79 -7.97 -2.41
N ILE A 59 2.40 -6.95 -3.00
CA ILE A 59 1.67 -5.95 -3.78
C ILE A 59 1.02 -6.50 -5.07
N SER A 60 1.52 -7.62 -5.60
CA SER A 60 0.95 -8.31 -6.76
C SER A 60 -0.08 -9.37 -6.38
N GLY A 61 -0.11 -9.81 -5.12
CA GLY A 61 -0.86 -10.98 -4.68
C GLY A 61 -0.25 -12.32 -5.15
N THR A 62 0.93 -12.31 -5.75
CA THR A 62 1.65 -13.51 -6.21
C THR A 62 2.86 -13.81 -5.32
N SER A 63 3.30 -15.06 -5.29
CA SER A 63 4.47 -15.50 -4.53
C SER A 63 5.76 -15.51 -5.34
N LYS A 64 5.72 -15.47 -6.68
CA LYS A 64 6.93 -15.49 -7.52
C LYS A 64 7.20 -14.15 -8.21
N PHE A 65 8.48 -13.82 -8.39
CA PHE A 65 8.91 -12.62 -9.09
C PHE A 65 10.29 -12.76 -9.73
N ASN A 66 10.56 -11.94 -10.74
CA ASN A 66 11.88 -11.77 -11.36
C ASN A 66 12.35 -10.35 -11.12
N TYR A 67 13.63 -10.17 -10.87
CA TYR A 67 14.25 -8.87 -10.68
C TYR A 67 15.33 -8.65 -11.74
N TYR A 68 15.31 -7.48 -12.37
CA TYR A 68 16.32 -7.07 -13.35
C TYR A 68 16.78 -5.65 -13.08
N ASP A 69 18.08 -5.50 -12.92
CA ASP A 69 18.81 -4.25 -13.09
C ASP A 69 19.97 -4.50 -14.07
N LYS A 70 20.86 -3.51 -14.23
CA LYS A 70 22.00 -3.64 -15.12
C LYS A 70 22.92 -4.81 -14.76
N ILE A 71 23.19 -5.02 -13.46
CA ILE A 71 24.07 -6.10 -12.99
C ILE A 71 23.47 -7.45 -13.37
N GLN A 72 22.17 -7.61 -13.13
CA GLN A 72 21.47 -8.86 -13.44
C GLN A 72 21.37 -9.11 -14.95
N ALA A 73 21.14 -8.06 -15.74
CA ALA A 73 21.17 -8.17 -17.19
C ALA A 73 22.55 -8.62 -17.70
N GLU A 74 23.63 -8.01 -17.21
CA GLU A 74 25.00 -8.39 -17.59
C GLU A 74 25.34 -9.83 -17.19
N ASN A 75 24.93 -10.26 -15.99
CA ASN A 75 25.13 -11.64 -15.53
C ASN A 75 24.40 -12.63 -16.44
N LEU A 76 23.13 -12.39 -16.79
CA LEU A 76 22.36 -13.25 -17.68
C LEU A 76 23.04 -13.43 -19.04
N VAL A 77 23.60 -12.37 -19.62
CA VAL A 77 24.28 -12.48 -20.93
C VAL A 77 25.64 -13.17 -20.82
N LYS A 78 26.42 -12.89 -19.76
CA LYS A 78 27.76 -13.46 -19.59
C LYS A 78 27.73 -14.93 -19.15
N LYS A 79 26.77 -15.32 -18.32
CA LYS A 79 26.75 -16.61 -17.61
C LYS A 79 25.55 -17.48 -17.95
N SER A 80 24.58 -16.99 -18.74
CA SER A 80 23.28 -17.63 -18.98
C SER A 80 22.44 -17.85 -17.71
N ASP A 81 22.83 -17.22 -16.59
CA ASP A 81 22.15 -17.31 -15.31
C ASP A 81 22.42 -16.03 -14.48
N SER A 82 21.55 -15.74 -13.51
CA SER A 82 21.67 -14.56 -12.65
C SER A 82 20.93 -14.73 -11.33
N ASP A 83 21.70 -14.82 -10.25
CA ASP A 83 21.20 -14.79 -8.88
C ASP A 83 21.14 -13.37 -8.34
N PHE A 84 20.06 -13.02 -7.62
CA PHE A 84 19.99 -11.79 -6.82
C PHE A 84 19.66 -12.13 -5.38
N ARG A 85 20.14 -11.27 -4.47
CA ARG A 85 19.78 -11.29 -3.05
C ARG A 85 18.65 -10.31 -2.81
N PHE A 86 17.65 -10.74 -2.07
CA PHE A 86 16.63 -9.83 -1.58
C PHE A 86 16.32 -10.08 -0.12
N VAL A 87 15.86 -9.04 0.56
CA VAL A 87 15.31 -9.13 1.90
C VAL A 87 13.83 -8.74 1.88
N THR A 88 13.11 -9.10 2.93
CA THR A 88 11.68 -8.82 3.04
C THR A 88 11.39 -8.04 4.30
N CYS A 89 10.57 -6.98 4.17
CA CYS A 89 10.08 -6.20 5.29
C CYS A 89 8.56 -6.33 5.38
N ILE A 90 8.05 -6.78 6.52
CA ILE A 90 6.62 -6.87 6.78
C ILE A 90 6.13 -5.58 7.45
N ASN A 91 5.28 -4.84 6.76
CA ASN A 91 4.62 -3.67 7.32
C ASN A 91 3.39 -4.13 8.09
N PHE A 92 3.36 -3.87 9.40
CA PHE A 92 2.19 -4.20 10.23
C PHE A 92 1.13 -3.11 10.03
N ASP A 93 -0.11 -3.54 9.76
CA ASP A 93 -1.23 -2.60 9.73
C ASP A 93 -1.50 -1.97 11.11
N THR A 94 -2.29 -0.90 11.11
CA THR A 94 -2.60 -0.13 12.32
C THR A 94 -3.35 -0.97 13.37
N GLN A 95 -4.18 -1.91 12.95
CA GLN A 95 -4.96 -2.75 13.88
C GLN A 95 -4.08 -3.75 14.62
N LEU A 96 -3.18 -4.42 13.90
CA LEU A 96 -2.20 -5.35 14.45
C LEU A 96 -1.34 -4.65 15.51
N ILE A 97 -0.79 -3.48 15.17
CA ILE A 97 0.00 -2.66 16.11
C ILE A 97 -0.83 -2.26 17.34
N SER A 98 -2.11 -1.92 17.15
CA SER A 98 -2.99 -1.56 18.27
C SER A 98 -3.32 -2.75 19.18
N TYR A 99 -3.50 -3.95 18.63
CA TYR A 99 -3.76 -5.17 19.40
C TYR A 99 -2.53 -5.64 20.18
N MET A 100 -1.31 -5.32 19.73
CA MET A 100 -0.10 -5.56 20.51
C MET A 100 -0.18 -4.92 21.90
N VAL A 101 -0.78 -3.73 22.05
CA VAL A 101 -0.86 -3.04 23.35
C VAL A 101 -1.58 -3.91 24.38
N ASP A 102 -2.78 -4.37 24.06
CA ASP A 102 -3.58 -5.23 24.96
C ASP A 102 -2.92 -6.61 25.16
N LEU A 103 -2.30 -7.16 24.11
CA LEU A 103 -1.56 -8.43 24.22
C LEU A 103 -0.38 -8.32 25.20
N PHE A 104 0.46 -7.29 25.12
CA PHE A 104 1.66 -7.19 25.93
C PHE A 104 1.39 -6.66 27.34
N GLU A 105 0.50 -5.68 27.49
CA GLU A 105 0.22 -5.09 28.81
C GLU A 105 -0.61 -6.01 29.70
N ASN A 106 -1.62 -6.66 29.12
CA ASN A 106 -2.57 -7.49 29.87
C ASN A 106 -2.32 -8.99 29.69
N LYS A 107 -1.30 -9.39 28.91
CA LYS A 107 -1.00 -10.78 28.57
C LYS A 107 -2.21 -11.53 28.02
N ASN A 108 -3.09 -10.82 27.29
CA ASN A 108 -4.36 -11.34 26.85
C ASN A 108 -4.22 -12.20 25.57
N ILE A 109 -3.50 -13.31 25.71
CA ILE A 109 -3.19 -14.24 24.62
C ILE A 109 -4.48 -14.85 24.06
N GLU A 110 -5.47 -15.14 24.89
CA GLU A 110 -6.73 -15.75 24.44
C GLU A 110 -7.45 -14.84 23.45
N LYS A 111 -7.57 -13.54 23.77
CA LYS A 111 -8.20 -12.55 22.89
C LYS A 111 -7.39 -12.25 21.63
N HIS A 112 -6.06 -12.21 21.75
CA HIS A 112 -5.14 -11.83 20.67
C HIS A 112 -4.27 -12.98 20.19
N ARG A 113 -4.83 -14.19 20.15
CA ARG A 113 -4.10 -15.43 19.87
C ARG A 113 -3.39 -15.39 18.51
N ASP A 114 -4.06 -14.84 17.51
CA ASP A 114 -3.50 -14.71 16.15
C ASP A 114 -2.31 -13.74 16.12
N VAL A 115 -2.38 -12.61 16.85
CA VAL A 115 -1.23 -11.68 17.01
C VAL A 115 -0.08 -12.42 17.69
N TYR A 116 -0.36 -13.11 18.80
CA TYR A 116 0.65 -13.82 19.57
C TYR A 116 1.41 -14.85 18.71
N LEU A 117 0.67 -15.68 17.95
CA LEU A 117 1.27 -16.67 17.06
C LEU A 117 2.04 -16.04 15.90
N PHE A 118 1.51 -14.96 15.31
CA PHE A 118 2.17 -14.22 14.25
C PHE A 118 3.50 -13.61 14.72
N LEU A 119 3.51 -12.91 15.85
CA LEU A 119 4.74 -12.31 16.41
C LEU A 119 5.77 -13.37 16.81
N LYS A 120 5.32 -14.51 17.35
CA LYS A 120 6.19 -15.66 17.61
C LYS A 120 6.85 -16.15 16.32
N HIS A 121 6.09 -16.23 15.23
CA HIS A 121 6.62 -16.64 13.93
C HIS A 121 7.61 -15.63 13.36
N VAL A 122 7.32 -14.33 13.47
CA VAL A 122 8.24 -13.24 13.09
C VAL A 122 9.60 -13.39 13.78
N LEU A 123 9.62 -13.65 15.10
CA LEU A 123 10.85 -13.88 15.85
C LEU A 123 11.55 -15.20 15.48
N LYS A 124 10.77 -16.28 15.28
CA LYS A 124 11.31 -17.61 14.92
C LYS A 124 12.18 -17.55 13.67
N TYR A 125 11.71 -16.82 12.66
CA TYR A 125 12.36 -16.72 11.36
C TYR A 125 13.15 -15.43 11.18
N LYS A 126 13.33 -14.63 12.23
CA LYS A 126 14.07 -13.36 12.21
C LYS A 126 13.63 -12.45 11.05
N MET A 127 12.32 -12.35 10.86
CA MET A 127 11.75 -11.51 9.80
C MET A 127 11.94 -10.04 10.15
N ASP A 128 12.22 -9.20 9.15
CA ASP A 128 12.21 -7.75 9.35
C ASP A 128 10.78 -7.19 9.25
N TYR A 129 10.50 -6.14 10.02
CA TYR A 129 9.19 -5.55 10.13
C TYR A 129 9.21 -4.09 10.59
N THR A 130 8.14 -3.38 10.23
CA THR A 130 7.95 -1.97 10.56
C THR A 130 6.51 -1.64 10.93
N CYS A 131 6.32 -0.50 11.59
CA CYS A 131 5.02 0.10 11.93
C CYS A 131 4.72 1.35 11.08
N ILE A 132 5.25 1.42 9.84
CA ILE A 132 5.06 2.60 8.97
C ILE A 132 3.58 2.90 8.67
N PRO A 133 2.69 1.93 8.38
CA PRO A 133 1.26 2.19 8.20
C PRO A 133 0.64 2.91 9.40
N TYR A 134 0.86 2.38 10.60
CA TYR A 134 0.45 3.01 11.87
C TYR A 134 1.00 4.43 12.00
N SER A 135 2.27 4.61 11.66
CA SER A 135 2.97 5.88 11.79
C SER A 135 2.39 6.97 10.90
N ILE A 136 2.07 6.65 9.64
CA ILE A 136 1.47 7.60 8.70
C ILE A 136 0.05 8.00 9.14
N GLU A 137 -0.75 7.04 9.59
CA GLU A 137 -2.11 7.29 10.07
C GLU A 137 -2.14 8.17 11.34
N ASN A 138 -1.17 7.98 12.23
CA ASN A 138 -1.21 8.53 13.58
C ASN A 138 -0.23 9.71 13.79
N CYS A 139 0.58 10.11 12.79
CA CYS A 139 1.56 11.19 12.96
C CYS A 139 0.92 12.54 13.37
N SER A 140 -0.29 12.85 12.92
CA SER A 140 -1.01 14.08 13.32
C SER A 140 -1.43 14.08 14.78
N LYS A 141 -1.67 12.89 15.37
CA LYS A 141 -2.07 12.76 16.78
C LYS A 141 -0.97 13.17 17.75
N LEU A 142 0.28 13.31 17.27
CA LEU A 142 1.42 13.82 18.06
C LEU A 142 1.29 15.30 18.44
N TYR A 143 0.43 16.07 17.77
CA TYR A 143 0.22 17.50 18.04
C TYR A 143 -0.92 17.78 19.02
N ASN A 144 -1.57 16.74 19.55
CA ASN A 144 -2.61 16.86 20.56
C ASN A 144 -2.22 16.01 21.78
N GLU A 145 -2.07 16.65 22.95
CA GLU A 145 -1.54 15.98 24.15
C GLU A 145 -2.39 14.78 24.60
N LYS A 146 -3.72 14.82 24.44
CA LYS A 146 -4.59 13.68 24.81
C LYS A 146 -4.34 12.47 23.92
N THR A 147 -4.25 12.67 22.61
CA THR A 147 -4.08 11.56 21.66
C THR A 147 -2.63 11.10 21.56
N LYS A 148 -1.67 12.00 21.81
CA LYS A 148 -0.23 11.71 21.82
C LYS A 148 0.13 10.63 22.83
N ILE A 149 -0.47 10.64 24.03
CA ILE A 149 -0.23 9.61 25.06
C ILE A 149 -0.48 8.20 24.51
N GLY A 150 -1.59 8.01 23.79
CA GLY A 150 -1.94 6.71 23.17
C GLY A 150 -0.94 6.29 22.08
N VAL A 151 -0.43 7.24 21.30
CA VAL A 151 0.59 6.97 20.27
C VAL A 151 1.91 6.51 20.92
N TRP A 152 2.39 7.23 21.94
CA TRP A 152 3.60 6.85 22.67
C TRP A 152 3.48 5.48 23.32
N LYS A 153 2.35 5.21 23.97
CA LYS A 153 2.04 3.90 24.54
C LYS A 153 2.18 2.79 23.50
N THR A 154 1.55 2.98 22.34
CA THR A 154 1.55 2.00 21.26
C THR A 154 2.95 1.76 20.68
N LEU A 155 3.71 2.83 20.44
CA LEU A 155 5.08 2.71 19.90
C LEU A 155 6.03 2.06 20.91
N ARG A 156 5.91 2.38 22.20
CA ARG A 156 6.70 1.72 23.25
C ARG A 156 6.47 0.22 23.28
N THR A 157 5.21 -0.24 23.13
CA THR A 157 4.91 -1.67 23.01
C THR A 157 5.56 -2.28 21.76
N PHE A 158 5.49 -1.58 20.61
CA PHE A 158 6.13 -2.05 19.38
C PHE A 158 7.66 -2.16 19.52
N PHE A 159 8.32 -1.15 20.09
CA PHE A 159 9.77 -1.16 20.30
C PHE A 159 10.19 -2.11 21.42
N PHE A 160 9.35 -2.35 22.43
CA PHE A 160 9.58 -3.43 23.40
C PHE A 160 9.62 -4.79 22.70
N PHE A 161 8.65 -5.10 21.84
CA PHE A 161 8.71 -6.32 21.02
C PHE A 161 9.94 -6.34 20.11
N LYS A 162 10.29 -5.20 19.49
CA LYS A 162 11.48 -5.09 18.63
C LYS A 162 12.80 -5.30 19.36
N SER A 163 12.84 -5.04 20.67
CA SER A 163 14.00 -5.33 21.51
C SER A 163 14.18 -6.80 21.85
N MET A 164 13.19 -7.66 21.59
CA MET A 164 13.29 -9.10 21.83
C MET A 164 14.16 -9.76 20.76
N ASN A 165 15.24 -10.42 21.17
CA ASN A 165 16.23 -10.98 20.25
C ASN A 165 15.86 -12.37 19.73
N ASN A 166 14.98 -13.09 20.44
CA ASN A 166 14.68 -14.48 20.14
C ASN A 166 13.36 -14.96 20.78
N LEU A 167 12.93 -16.15 20.36
CA LEU A 167 11.76 -16.83 20.89
C LEU A 167 11.78 -17.10 22.40
N LYS A 168 12.96 -17.35 22.99
CA LYS A 168 13.06 -17.70 24.41
C LYS A 168 12.68 -16.51 25.29
N GLU A 169 13.10 -15.31 24.90
CA GLU A 169 12.72 -14.06 25.59
C GLU A 169 11.22 -13.80 25.49
N PHE A 170 10.65 -13.98 24.31
CA PHE A 170 9.21 -13.84 24.07
C PHE A 170 8.40 -14.83 24.91
N ASP A 171 8.74 -16.12 24.86
CA ASP A 171 8.05 -17.15 25.65
C ASP A 171 8.21 -16.92 27.15
N LYS A 172 9.41 -16.53 27.61
CA LYS A 172 9.65 -16.17 29.02
C LYS A 172 8.78 -15.00 29.47
N PHE A 173 8.63 -13.97 28.65
CA PHE A 173 7.78 -12.81 28.98
C PHE A 173 6.31 -13.20 29.16
N PHE A 174 5.77 -14.02 28.25
CA PHE A 174 4.37 -14.46 28.32
C PHE A 174 4.11 -15.55 29.36
N SER A 175 5.14 -16.32 29.77
CA SER A 175 5.03 -17.30 30.86
C SER A 175 5.27 -16.73 32.25
N SER A 176 5.81 -15.52 32.38
CA SER A 176 6.04 -14.87 33.68
C SER A 176 4.83 -14.04 34.12
N ASN A 177 4.84 -13.57 35.36
CA ASN A 177 3.91 -12.52 35.84
C ASN A 177 4.51 -11.11 35.76
N GLU A 178 5.68 -10.96 35.14
CA GLU A 178 6.37 -9.66 35.03
C GLU A 178 5.57 -8.69 34.16
N PRO A 179 5.37 -7.43 34.59
CA PRO A 179 4.71 -6.43 33.78
C PRO A 179 5.56 -6.01 32.57
N LEU A 180 4.93 -5.34 31.60
CA LEU A 180 5.64 -4.66 30.51
C LEU A 180 6.56 -3.59 31.08
N MET A 181 7.87 -3.77 30.92
CA MET A 181 8.91 -2.87 31.44
C MET A 181 9.55 -2.09 30.29
N ILE A 182 9.33 -0.77 30.25
CA ILE A 182 9.96 0.12 29.26
C ILE A 182 11.28 0.64 29.83
N ASN A 183 12.40 0.16 29.28
CA ASN A 183 13.74 0.60 29.67
C ASN A 183 14.18 1.86 28.88
N ARG A 184 15.36 2.39 29.21
CA ARG A 184 15.91 3.60 28.56
C ARG A 184 16.18 3.42 27.07
N GLU A 185 16.54 2.22 26.62
CA GLU A 185 16.82 1.91 25.22
C GLU A 185 15.53 1.93 24.39
N ILE A 186 14.46 1.29 24.87
CA ILE A 186 13.14 1.32 24.23
C ILE A 186 12.60 2.76 24.18
N GLU A 187 12.81 3.54 25.24
CA GLU A 187 12.41 4.94 25.26
C GLU A 187 13.18 5.76 24.22
N TYR A 188 14.50 5.55 24.12
CA TYR A 188 15.34 6.20 23.13
C TYR A 188 14.93 5.85 21.70
N GLU A 189 14.72 4.56 21.41
CA GLU A 189 14.26 4.10 20.09
C GLU A 189 12.89 4.69 19.73
N THR A 190 11.96 4.68 20.70
CA THR A 190 10.63 5.28 20.51
C THR A 190 10.75 6.77 20.20
N GLN A 191 11.54 7.51 20.98
CA GLN A 191 11.75 8.94 20.77
C GLN A 191 12.44 9.23 19.43
N SER A 192 13.51 8.50 19.12
CA SER A 192 14.25 8.60 17.86
C SER A 192 13.33 8.39 16.66
N PHE A 193 12.47 7.36 16.70
CA PHE A 193 11.50 7.10 15.65
C PHE A 193 10.42 8.19 15.54
N VAL A 194 9.89 8.66 16.67
CA VAL A 194 8.93 9.77 16.66
C VAL A 194 9.55 11.03 16.04
N GLU A 195 10.79 11.36 16.39
CA GLU A 195 11.47 12.57 15.95
C GLU A 195 11.95 12.52 14.50
N LYS A 196 12.52 11.39 14.08
CA LYS A 196 13.13 11.22 12.75
C LYS A 196 12.15 10.71 11.70
N THR A 197 11.09 10.01 12.11
CA THR A 197 10.12 9.40 11.17
C THR A 197 8.76 10.06 11.28
N MET A 198 8.10 10.02 12.44
CA MET A 198 6.70 10.45 12.54
C MET A 198 6.50 11.97 12.47
N LYS A 199 7.32 12.77 13.17
CA LYS A 199 7.20 14.23 13.14
C LYS A 199 7.41 14.78 11.72
N PRO A 200 8.40 14.31 10.92
CA PRO A 200 8.53 14.72 9.51
C PRO A 200 7.30 14.35 8.68
N LEU A 201 6.72 13.17 8.87
CA LEU A 201 5.44 12.78 8.22
C LEU A 201 4.27 13.67 8.67
N GLY A 202 4.31 14.21 9.89
CA GLY A 202 3.27 15.06 10.47
C GLY A 202 3.36 16.54 10.06
N LYS A 203 4.56 17.03 9.70
CA LYS A 203 4.80 18.43 9.35
C LYS A 203 4.41 18.70 7.89
N ASN A 204 3.44 19.61 7.72
CA ASN A 204 2.93 20.19 6.46
C ASN A 204 2.08 19.25 5.58
N LEU A 205 0.75 19.47 5.60
CA LEU A 205 -0.21 19.03 4.56
C LEU A 205 0.03 19.80 3.24
N SER A 206 1.21 19.66 2.66
CA SER A 206 1.44 20.06 1.26
C SER A 206 1.06 18.89 0.34
N THR A 207 1.02 19.11 -0.97
CA THR A 207 0.88 18.03 -1.98
C THR A 207 1.99 16.97 -1.90
N LYS A 208 3.02 17.18 -1.07
CA LYS A 208 4.11 16.23 -0.78
C LYS A 208 3.83 15.35 0.46
N ASP A 209 2.76 15.60 1.20
CA ASP A 209 2.35 14.77 2.33
C ASP A 209 1.82 13.42 1.82
N PRO A 210 2.36 12.28 2.26
CA PRO A 210 1.86 10.96 1.87
C PRO A 210 0.35 10.80 2.12
N ARG A 211 -0.18 11.43 3.17
CA ARG A 211 -1.60 11.39 3.55
C ARG A 211 -2.49 12.15 2.55
N PHE A 212 -1.92 13.02 1.73
CA PHE A 212 -2.65 13.69 0.67
C PHE A 212 -3.19 12.68 -0.36
N MET A 213 -2.41 11.63 -0.67
CA MET A 213 -2.91 10.53 -1.51
C MET A 213 -4.10 9.82 -0.88
N GLN A 214 -4.07 9.59 0.43
CA GLN A 214 -5.23 9.01 1.12
C GLN A 214 -6.47 9.90 0.99
N LYS A 215 -6.35 11.22 1.12
CA LYS A 215 -7.48 12.16 0.91
C LYS A 215 -8.07 12.05 -0.49
N ILE A 216 -7.21 11.94 -1.50
CA ILE A 216 -7.67 11.80 -2.89
C ILE A 216 -8.42 10.48 -3.09
N ILE A 217 -7.90 9.39 -2.52
CA ILE A 217 -8.57 8.09 -2.55
C ILE A 217 -9.91 8.15 -1.82
N HIS A 218 -9.97 8.79 -0.65
CA HIS A 218 -11.23 9.03 0.09
C HIS A 218 -12.26 9.76 -0.77
N CYS A 219 -11.82 10.82 -1.44
CA CYS A 219 -12.65 11.59 -2.37
C CYS A 219 -13.20 10.72 -3.51
N LEU A 220 -12.37 9.85 -4.09
CA LEU A 220 -12.78 8.91 -5.14
C LEU A 220 -13.82 7.89 -4.63
N ILE A 221 -13.58 7.31 -3.45
CA ILE A 221 -14.51 6.32 -2.86
C ILE A 221 -15.85 6.97 -2.52
N LEU A 222 -15.84 8.17 -1.93
CA LEU A 222 -17.07 8.95 -1.70
C LEU A 222 -17.86 9.12 -3.00
N GLN A 223 -17.20 9.57 -4.06
CA GLN A 223 -17.86 9.79 -5.34
C GLN A 223 -18.46 8.52 -5.93
N VAL A 224 -17.74 7.39 -5.91
CA VAL A 224 -18.27 6.14 -6.50
C VAL A 224 -19.48 5.63 -5.72
N ILE A 225 -19.48 5.76 -4.38
CA ILE A 225 -20.62 5.39 -3.54
C ILE A 225 -21.82 6.29 -3.84
N ILE A 226 -21.61 7.60 -3.98
CA ILE A 226 -22.67 8.54 -4.37
C ILE A 226 -23.23 8.16 -5.74
N ILE A 227 -22.39 7.93 -6.76
CA ILE A 227 -22.82 7.52 -8.10
C ILE A 227 -23.66 6.25 -8.04
N LYS A 228 -23.21 5.24 -7.28
CA LYS A 228 -23.90 3.96 -7.19
C LYS A 228 -25.31 4.09 -6.58
N ASN A 229 -25.43 4.89 -5.52
CA ASN A 229 -26.63 4.97 -4.68
C ASN A 229 -27.61 6.09 -5.08
N SER A 230 -27.13 7.17 -5.72
CA SER A 230 -27.98 8.29 -6.16
C SER A 230 -28.55 8.11 -7.57
N SER A 231 -28.02 7.16 -8.34
CA SER A 231 -28.31 7.03 -9.76
C SER A 231 -29.00 5.73 -10.12
N LYS A 232 -30.21 5.84 -10.68
CA LYS A 232 -30.90 4.74 -11.39
C LYS A 232 -30.34 4.49 -12.80
N LYS A 233 -29.32 5.24 -13.22
CA LYS A 233 -28.75 5.15 -14.56
C LYS A 233 -28.02 3.81 -14.76
N GLY A 234 -28.01 3.33 -16.00
CA GLY A 234 -27.27 2.13 -16.40
C GLY A 234 -25.75 2.27 -16.20
N ILE A 235 -25.06 1.14 -16.23
CA ILE A 235 -23.62 1.06 -15.94
C ILE A 235 -22.77 2.03 -16.77
N LYS A 236 -23.00 2.11 -18.08
CA LYS A 236 -22.29 3.04 -18.98
C LYS A 236 -22.27 4.46 -18.45
N LYS A 237 -23.44 4.97 -18.06
CA LYS A 237 -23.54 6.35 -17.56
C LYS A 237 -22.91 6.54 -16.19
N LYS A 238 -22.93 5.51 -15.33
CA LYS A 238 -22.23 5.54 -14.04
C LYS A 238 -20.71 5.59 -14.24
N VAL A 239 -20.19 4.84 -15.21
CA VAL A 239 -18.78 4.87 -15.60
C VAL A 239 -18.39 6.23 -16.20
N GLU A 240 -19.21 6.81 -17.07
CA GLU A 240 -18.98 8.18 -17.58
C GLU A 240 -18.88 9.20 -16.44
N LEU A 241 -19.74 9.12 -15.42
CA LEU A 241 -19.69 10.02 -14.25
C LEU A 241 -18.43 9.81 -13.40
N LEU A 242 -17.99 8.57 -13.22
CA LEU A 242 -16.75 8.25 -12.51
C LEU A 242 -15.54 8.84 -13.24
N PHE A 243 -15.49 8.66 -14.56
CA PHE A 243 -14.38 9.12 -15.41
C PHE A 243 -14.36 10.64 -15.53
N ASP A 244 -15.53 11.28 -15.66
CA ASP A 244 -15.64 12.73 -15.66
C ASP A 244 -15.11 13.34 -14.35
N PHE A 245 -15.46 12.74 -13.20
CA PHE A 245 -14.91 13.14 -11.91
C PHE A 245 -13.40 12.92 -11.83
N TRP A 246 -12.92 11.73 -12.22
CA TRP A 246 -11.50 11.40 -12.17
C TRP A 246 -10.65 12.37 -13.00
N PHE A 247 -11.08 12.69 -14.22
CA PHE A 247 -10.32 13.57 -15.11
C PHE A 247 -10.47 15.05 -14.78
N ASN A 248 -11.67 15.51 -14.42
CA ASN A 248 -11.92 16.95 -14.27
C ASN A 248 -11.74 17.46 -12.83
N GLN A 249 -11.70 16.57 -11.82
CA GLN A 249 -11.58 16.97 -10.41
C GLN A 249 -10.32 16.41 -9.74
N ILE A 250 -9.93 15.16 -10.04
CA ILE A 250 -8.78 14.52 -9.35
C ILE A 250 -7.44 14.79 -10.05
N GLY A 251 -7.33 14.51 -11.35
CA GLY A 251 -6.12 14.83 -12.12
C GLY A 251 -4.88 13.97 -11.87
N ILE A 252 -4.94 12.89 -11.07
CA ILE A 252 -3.81 11.97 -10.80
C ILE A 252 -4.13 10.52 -11.21
N PHE A 253 -3.10 9.74 -11.60
CA PHE A 253 -3.26 8.33 -11.95
C PHE A 253 -3.33 7.42 -10.73
N MET A 254 -4.45 6.71 -10.60
CA MET A 254 -4.77 5.78 -9.52
C MET A 254 -5.50 4.58 -10.12
N TYR A 255 -4.80 3.85 -11.00
CA TYR A 255 -5.41 2.83 -11.86
C TYR A 255 -6.06 1.70 -11.06
N ARG A 256 -5.40 1.21 -10.00
CA ARG A 256 -5.97 0.20 -9.12
C ARG A 256 -7.25 0.69 -8.45
N GLU A 257 -7.21 1.90 -7.90
CA GLU A 257 -8.34 2.49 -7.18
C GLU A 257 -9.53 2.73 -8.11
N ILE A 258 -9.28 3.18 -9.35
CA ILE A 258 -10.30 3.33 -10.40
C ILE A 258 -10.88 1.97 -10.81
N ALA A 259 -10.05 0.95 -11.00
CA ALA A 259 -10.50 -0.41 -11.31
C ALA A 259 -11.42 -0.96 -10.20
N ILE A 260 -11.04 -0.79 -8.94
CA ILE A 260 -11.85 -1.20 -7.77
C ILE A 260 -13.19 -0.47 -7.75
N CYS A 261 -13.18 0.85 -7.98
CA CYS A 261 -14.40 1.65 -8.07
C CYS A 261 -15.31 1.19 -9.22
N TYR A 262 -14.74 0.88 -10.38
CA TYR A 262 -15.47 0.33 -11.51
C TYR A 262 -16.13 -1.02 -11.18
N LEU A 263 -15.36 -1.96 -10.62
CA LEU A 263 -15.86 -3.27 -10.18
C LEU A 263 -16.99 -3.11 -9.15
N TYR A 264 -16.88 -2.13 -8.25
CA TYR A 264 -17.95 -1.82 -7.31
C TYR A 264 -19.22 -1.34 -8.04
N LEU A 265 -19.13 -0.45 -9.03
CA LEU A 265 -20.29 -0.03 -9.82
C LEU A 265 -20.98 -1.21 -10.54
N LYS A 266 -20.22 -2.22 -10.96
CA LYS A 266 -20.70 -3.45 -11.61
C LYS A 266 -21.36 -4.45 -10.67
N ASN A 267 -21.26 -4.27 -9.35
CA ASN A 267 -21.57 -5.31 -8.35
C ASN A 267 -20.71 -6.57 -8.54
N ASP A 268 -19.44 -6.41 -8.90
CA ASP A 268 -18.54 -7.55 -9.06
C ASP A 268 -18.20 -8.15 -7.69
N LYS A 269 -18.31 -9.48 -7.58
CA LYS A 269 -18.05 -10.24 -6.34
C LYS A 269 -16.63 -10.05 -5.82
N LYS A 270 -15.67 -9.75 -6.70
CA LYS A 270 -14.25 -9.58 -6.35
C LYS A 270 -14.00 -8.44 -5.35
N VAL A 271 -14.87 -7.43 -5.31
CA VAL A 271 -14.74 -6.29 -4.38
C VAL A 271 -15.84 -6.25 -3.33
N GLU A 272 -16.69 -7.27 -3.27
CA GLU A 272 -17.88 -7.29 -2.42
C GLU A 272 -17.54 -7.16 -0.93
N LYS A 273 -16.56 -7.93 -0.42
CA LYS A 273 -16.22 -7.87 1.01
C LYS A 273 -15.62 -6.53 1.42
N PHE A 274 -14.83 -5.91 0.54
CA PHE A 274 -14.25 -4.60 0.77
C PHE A 274 -15.33 -3.52 0.93
N PHE A 275 -16.37 -3.53 0.08
CA PHE A 275 -17.48 -2.58 0.17
C PHE A 275 -18.64 -3.02 1.08
N ARG A 276 -18.56 -4.19 1.72
CA ARG A 276 -19.67 -4.78 2.51
C ARG A 276 -20.16 -3.89 3.66
N LYS A 277 -19.27 -3.08 4.24
CA LYS A 277 -19.58 -2.14 5.34
C LYS A 277 -20.27 -0.85 4.86
N ILE A 278 -20.40 -0.65 3.55
CA ILE A 278 -21.13 0.48 2.97
C ILE A 278 -22.62 0.16 2.96
N GLN A 279 -23.28 0.51 4.06
CA GLN A 279 -24.72 0.28 4.28
C GLN A 279 -25.37 1.58 4.75
N LYS A 280 -26.65 1.79 4.40
CA LYS A 280 -27.38 3.02 4.73
C LYS A 280 -27.49 3.28 6.24
N ASN A 281 -27.65 2.22 7.01
CA ASN A 281 -27.78 2.24 8.48
C ASN A 281 -26.42 2.30 9.22
N ASN A 282 -25.30 2.45 8.52
CA ASN A 282 -24.00 2.58 9.17
C ASN A 282 -23.84 4.01 9.72
N GLU A 283 -24.01 4.16 11.04
CA GLU A 283 -23.89 5.44 11.76
C GLU A 283 -22.51 6.11 11.57
N ASN A 284 -21.47 5.32 11.30
CA ASN A 284 -20.11 5.81 11.04
C ASN A 284 -19.66 5.53 9.59
N ILE A 285 -20.55 5.78 8.62
CA ILE A 285 -20.25 5.57 7.20
C ILE A 285 -19.02 6.35 6.73
N LEU A 286 -18.82 7.59 7.20
CA LEU A 286 -17.67 8.41 6.83
C LEU A 286 -16.35 7.84 7.37
N GLY A 287 -16.33 7.40 8.64
CA GLY A 287 -15.17 6.74 9.22
C GLY A 287 -14.86 5.42 8.51
N THR A 288 -15.89 4.69 8.11
CA THR A 288 -15.76 3.46 7.30
C THR A 288 -15.07 3.76 5.96
N ILE A 289 -15.53 4.78 5.23
CA ILE A 289 -14.95 5.17 3.94
C ILE A 289 -13.51 5.67 4.09
N SER A 290 -13.24 6.43 5.15
CA SER A 290 -11.88 6.89 5.46
C SER A 290 -10.92 5.71 5.73
N GLY A 291 -11.39 4.69 6.47
CA GLY A 291 -10.65 3.44 6.68
C GLY A 291 -10.35 2.71 5.36
N MET A 292 -11.35 2.57 4.49
CA MET A 292 -11.14 1.97 3.15
C MET A 292 -10.12 2.75 2.32
N ALA A 293 -10.10 4.08 2.43
CA ALA A 293 -9.10 4.90 1.75
C ALA A 293 -7.69 4.70 2.31
N TRP A 294 -7.54 4.51 3.62
CA TRP A 294 -6.27 4.11 4.23
C TRP A 294 -5.80 2.76 3.73
N ASP A 295 -6.68 1.77 3.65
CA ASP A 295 -6.33 0.43 3.18
C ASP A 295 -5.74 0.45 1.75
N LEU A 296 -6.39 1.15 0.82
CA LEU A 296 -5.87 1.31 -0.55
C LEU A 296 -4.58 2.13 -0.60
N PHE A 297 -4.50 3.19 0.21
CA PHE A 297 -3.29 4.00 0.31
C PHE A 297 -2.10 3.18 0.80
N HIS A 298 -2.27 2.32 1.81
CA HIS A 298 -1.18 1.51 2.33
C HIS A 298 -0.65 0.52 1.31
N ILE A 299 -1.53 -0.09 0.49
CA ILE A 299 -1.07 -0.92 -0.64
C ILE A 299 -0.18 -0.09 -1.58
N ARG A 300 -0.62 1.11 -1.97
CA ARG A 300 0.17 2.00 -2.84
C ARG A 300 1.48 2.41 -2.18
N ASN A 301 1.47 2.62 -0.87
CA ASN A 301 2.64 3.03 -0.12
C ASN A 301 3.73 1.93 -0.04
N LEU A 302 3.38 0.66 -0.27
CA LEU A 302 4.38 -0.42 -0.40
C LEU A 302 5.30 -0.23 -1.61
N GLU A 303 4.85 0.45 -2.67
CA GLU A 303 5.61 0.61 -3.92
C GLU A 303 6.91 1.38 -3.70
N LYS A 304 6.86 2.49 -2.96
CA LYS A 304 7.97 3.44 -2.88
C LYS A 304 9.19 2.86 -2.15
N PRO A 305 9.05 2.24 -0.95
CA PRO A 305 10.17 1.61 -0.25
C PRO A 305 10.90 0.55 -1.08
N MET A 306 10.17 -0.23 -1.90
CA MET A 306 10.76 -1.27 -2.77
C MET A 306 11.76 -0.69 -3.79
N GLY A 307 11.59 0.56 -4.21
CA GLY A 307 12.50 1.23 -5.15
C GLY A 307 13.66 1.96 -4.49
N SER A 308 13.64 2.10 -3.16
CA SER A 308 14.63 2.85 -2.38
C SER A 308 15.42 1.96 -1.43
N SER A 309 15.62 0.69 -1.75
CA SER A 309 16.40 -0.23 -0.90
C SER A 309 17.72 0.40 -0.47
N GLU A 310 17.94 0.42 0.84
CA GLU A 310 19.16 0.96 1.49
C GLU A 310 20.01 -0.16 2.10
N ASN A 311 19.53 -1.41 2.05
CA ASN A 311 20.26 -2.55 2.56
C ASN A 311 21.46 -2.88 1.67
N MET A 312 22.67 -2.66 2.19
CA MET A 312 23.93 -2.91 1.48
C MET A 312 24.17 -4.40 1.14
N ASP A 313 23.48 -5.31 1.81
CA ASP A 313 23.60 -6.76 1.62
C ASP A 313 22.53 -7.34 0.69
N ALA A 314 21.62 -6.51 0.16
CA ALA A 314 20.54 -6.94 -0.72
C ALA A 314 20.48 -6.09 -2.01
N ASP A 315 20.15 -6.73 -3.12
CA ASP A 315 19.95 -6.04 -4.41
C ASP A 315 18.55 -5.38 -4.44
N PHE A 316 17.62 -5.96 -3.68
CA PHE A 316 16.20 -5.59 -3.64
C PHE A 316 15.55 -5.82 -2.26
N GLU A 317 14.58 -4.97 -1.93
CA GLU A 317 13.74 -5.07 -0.73
C GLU A 317 12.28 -5.30 -1.13
N MET A 318 11.71 -6.44 -0.73
CA MET A 318 10.28 -6.71 -0.91
C MET A 318 9.50 -6.25 0.32
N HIS A 319 8.61 -5.29 0.14
CA HIS A 319 7.69 -4.86 1.20
C HIS A 319 6.37 -5.60 1.10
N LEU A 320 5.97 -6.20 2.23
CA LEU A 320 4.72 -6.94 2.41
C LEU A 320 3.81 -6.21 3.40
N LEU A 321 2.51 -6.48 3.38
CA LEU A 321 1.55 -5.95 4.35
C LEU A 321 0.95 -7.10 5.17
N ALA A 322 1.04 -7.02 6.50
CA ALA A 322 0.33 -7.90 7.42
C ALA A 322 -0.97 -7.24 7.89
N THR A 323 -2.11 -7.89 7.67
CA THR A 323 -3.42 -7.32 8.00
C THR A 323 -4.44 -8.36 8.46
N TYR A 324 -5.41 -7.89 9.24
CA TYR A 324 -6.64 -8.61 9.60
C TYR A 324 -7.73 -8.55 8.52
N ASP A 325 -7.65 -7.60 7.58
CA ASP A 325 -8.73 -7.34 6.65
C ASP A 325 -8.71 -8.31 5.46
N LYS A 326 -9.56 -9.34 5.53
CA LYS A 326 -9.76 -10.29 4.43
C LYS A 326 -10.28 -9.65 3.14
N GLY A 327 -10.98 -8.52 3.24
CA GLY A 327 -11.40 -7.73 2.07
C GLY A 327 -10.19 -7.12 1.35
N LEU A 328 -9.15 -6.73 2.08
CA LEU A 328 -7.92 -6.21 1.47
C LEU A 328 -7.17 -7.26 0.64
N LYS A 329 -7.22 -8.53 1.05
CA LYS A 329 -6.69 -9.68 0.28
C LYS A 329 -7.39 -9.83 -1.08
N GLU A 330 -8.70 -9.66 -1.11
CA GLU A 330 -9.48 -9.72 -2.36
C GLU A 330 -9.15 -8.54 -3.28
N ILE A 331 -8.93 -7.35 -2.73
CA ILE A 331 -8.55 -6.17 -3.49
C ILE A 331 -7.23 -6.37 -4.26
N LEU A 332 -6.20 -6.93 -3.63
CA LEU A 332 -4.92 -7.22 -4.29
C LEU A 332 -5.09 -8.18 -5.48
N SER A 333 -5.96 -9.18 -5.32
CA SER A 333 -6.25 -10.18 -6.33
C SER A 333 -7.17 -9.67 -7.45
N SER A 334 -7.96 -8.62 -7.18
CA SER A 334 -8.95 -8.06 -8.10
C SER A 334 -8.32 -7.32 -9.28
N TYR A 335 -7.24 -6.57 -9.00
CA TYR A 335 -6.51 -5.81 -10.01
C TYR A 335 -4.99 -5.85 -9.71
N PRO A 336 -4.35 -7.01 -9.95
CA PRO A 336 -2.98 -7.28 -9.52
C PRO A 336 -1.97 -6.53 -10.39
N ILE A 337 -0.87 -6.10 -9.75
CA ILE A 337 0.31 -5.59 -10.46
C ILE A 337 1.04 -6.78 -11.09
N LYS A 338 1.28 -6.72 -12.40
CA LYS A 338 2.09 -7.72 -13.12
C LYS A 338 3.57 -7.34 -13.16
N SER A 339 3.89 -6.05 -13.12
CA SER A 339 5.26 -5.58 -13.04
C SER A 339 5.33 -4.19 -12.43
N ILE A 340 6.45 -3.85 -11.82
CA ILE A 340 6.74 -2.50 -11.36
C ILE A 340 8.19 -2.19 -11.70
N SER A 341 8.45 -0.96 -12.15
CA SER A 341 9.80 -0.49 -12.34
C SER A 341 10.07 0.76 -11.50
N PHE A 342 11.33 0.95 -11.20
CA PHE A 342 11.84 2.02 -10.37
C PHE A 342 12.90 2.75 -11.17
N TYR A 343 12.76 4.07 -11.26
CA TYR A 343 13.75 4.93 -11.88
C TYR A 343 14.22 5.95 -10.85
N LYS A 344 15.53 5.95 -10.57
CA LYS A 344 16.16 6.98 -9.74
C LYS A 344 16.75 8.05 -10.65
N SER A 345 16.21 9.27 -10.58
CA SER A 345 16.78 10.38 -11.35
C SER A 345 18.16 10.77 -10.82
N GLU A 346 18.89 11.56 -11.62
CA GLU A 346 20.15 12.19 -11.18
C GLU A 346 19.96 13.08 -9.94
N THR A 347 18.76 13.69 -9.79
CA THR A 347 18.36 14.45 -8.60
C THR A 347 17.93 13.59 -7.41
N MET A 348 18.19 12.27 -7.47
CA MET A 348 17.81 11.27 -6.47
C MET A 348 16.30 11.15 -6.24
N GLU A 349 15.46 11.64 -7.14
CA GLU A 349 14.02 11.43 -7.09
C GLU A 349 13.69 10.03 -7.60
N LEU A 350 13.04 9.24 -6.74
CA LEU A 350 12.53 7.93 -7.11
C LEU A 350 11.17 8.05 -7.79
N ARG A 351 11.03 7.46 -8.97
CA ARG A 351 9.77 7.31 -9.70
C ARG A 351 9.40 5.84 -9.82
N THR A 352 8.13 5.52 -9.55
CA THR A 352 7.58 4.18 -9.69
C THR A 352 6.67 4.10 -10.92
N TYR A 353 6.75 3.00 -11.67
CA TYR A 353 5.88 2.73 -12.81
C TYR A 353 5.28 1.33 -12.69
N PRO A 354 4.13 1.19 -12.00
CA PRO A 354 3.41 -0.08 -11.94
C PRO A 354 2.61 -0.33 -13.22
N PHE A 355 2.65 -1.57 -13.71
CA PHE A 355 1.72 -2.09 -14.72
C PHE A 355 0.90 -3.23 -14.15
N TYR A 356 -0.38 -3.20 -14.47
CA TYR A 356 -1.37 -4.17 -14.01
C TYR A 356 -1.59 -5.28 -15.03
N LYS A 357 -2.16 -6.40 -14.57
CA LYS A 357 -2.43 -7.57 -15.42
C LYS A 357 -3.34 -7.24 -16.61
N TYR A 358 -4.28 -6.32 -16.40
CA TYR A 358 -5.16 -5.77 -17.42
C TYR A 358 -4.96 -4.26 -17.48
N SER A 359 -5.06 -3.68 -18.67
CA SER A 359 -5.20 -2.23 -18.85
C SER A 359 -6.59 -1.77 -18.41
N ILE A 360 -6.74 -0.46 -18.15
CA ILE A 360 -8.06 0.10 -17.86
C ILE A 360 -8.95 0.00 -19.10
N GLU A 361 -8.37 0.11 -20.28
CA GLU A 361 -9.04 -0.02 -21.57
C GLU A 361 -9.58 -1.43 -21.81
N GLU A 362 -8.86 -2.48 -21.40
CA GLU A 362 -9.37 -3.86 -21.43
C GLU A 362 -10.43 -4.10 -20.35
N LEU A 363 -10.29 -3.47 -19.18
CA LEU A 363 -11.22 -3.67 -18.06
C LEU A 363 -12.56 -2.96 -18.28
N ILE A 364 -12.54 -1.75 -18.83
CA ILE A 364 -13.69 -0.85 -18.93
C ILE A 364 -14.10 -0.71 -20.39
N THR A 365 -15.10 -1.48 -20.79
CA THR A 365 -15.56 -1.58 -22.18
C THR A 365 -16.83 -0.77 -22.45
N GLU A 366 -17.49 -0.25 -21.40
CA GLU A 366 -18.76 0.46 -21.53
C GLU A 366 -18.64 1.85 -22.16
N ILE A 367 -17.44 2.44 -22.14
CA ILE A 367 -17.16 3.78 -22.65
C ILE A 367 -15.94 3.76 -23.54
N ASP A 368 -15.93 4.64 -24.54
CA ASP A 368 -14.75 4.93 -25.33
C ASP A 368 -13.81 5.85 -24.53
N LEU A 369 -12.70 5.27 -24.07
CA LEU A 369 -11.70 5.97 -23.28
C LEU A 369 -10.84 6.94 -24.09
N GLU A 370 -10.82 6.83 -25.42
CA GLU A 370 -10.12 7.79 -26.27
C GLU A 370 -10.74 9.19 -26.19
N GLN A 371 -12.05 9.27 -25.95
CA GLN A 371 -12.73 10.56 -25.74
C GLN A 371 -12.20 11.29 -24.50
N PHE A 372 -11.74 10.53 -23.51
CA PHE A 372 -11.10 11.05 -22.31
C PHE A 372 -9.58 11.19 -22.48
N SER A 373 -8.95 10.50 -23.43
CA SER A 373 -7.50 10.55 -23.67
C SER A 373 -7.02 11.94 -24.10
N LYS A 374 -7.84 12.70 -24.85
CA LYS A 374 -7.54 14.10 -25.18
C LYS A 374 -7.49 15.01 -23.94
N LYS A 375 -8.21 14.66 -22.88
CA LYS A 375 -8.14 15.33 -21.55
C LYS A 375 -6.98 14.81 -20.68
N ARG A 376 -6.29 13.73 -21.07
CA ARG A 376 -5.18 13.11 -20.31
C ARG A 376 -3.83 13.83 -20.44
N SER A 377 -3.70 14.94 -21.18
CA SER A 377 -2.40 15.61 -21.31
C SER A 377 -1.82 15.88 -19.90
N GLN A 378 -0.57 15.49 -19.68
CA GLN A 378 0.06 15.58 -18.35
C GLN A 378 -0.05 17.01 -17.80
N LYS A 379 0.09 18.01 -18.67
CA LYS A 379 -0.04 19.43 -18.34
C LYS A 379 -1.43 19.80 -17.80
N ASN A 380 -2.50 19.36 -18.47
CA ASN A 380 -3.86 19.66 -18.03
C ASN A 380 -4.19 18.96 -16.72
N ARG A 381 -3.77 17.70 -16.57
CA ARG A 381 -3.97 16.92 -15.35
C ARG A 381 -3.24 17.51 -14.15
N ASN A 382 -1.96 17.89 -14.31
CA ASN A 382 -1.21 18.57 -13.27
C ASN A 382 -1.90 19.89 -12.87
N LYS A 383 -2.37 20.66 -13.85
CA LYS A 383 -3.11 21.91 -13.58
C LYS A 383 -4.41 21.67 -12.79
N ILE A 384 -5.13 20.59 -13.06
CA ILE A 384 -6.33 20.21 -12.29
C ILE A 384 -5.91 19.83 -10.87
N TYR A 385 -4.99 18.87 -10.73
CA TYR A 385 -4.48 18.40 -9.45
C TYR A 385 -3.98 19.54 -8.54
N GLU A 386 -3.23 20.50 -9.09
CA GLU A 386 -2.68 21.64 -8.35
C GLU A 386 -3.76 22.66 -7.95
N LYS A 387 -4.85 22.79 -8.71
CA LYS A 387 -5.92 23.77 -8.46
C LYS A 387 -7.07 23.22 -7.62
N THR A 388 -7.24 21.91 -7.57
CA THR A 388 -8.34 21.30 -6.83
C THR A 388 -8.15 21.48 -5.32
N ASN A 389 -9.09 22.14 -4.67
CA ASN A 389 -9.20 22.14 -3.22
C ASN A 389 -9.87 20.84 -2.76
N PHE A 390 -9.08 19.80 -2.51
CA PHE A 390 -9.60 18.48 -2.12
C PHE A 390 -10.37 18.51 -0.81
N ASP A 391 -10.03 19.36 0.16
CA ASP A 391 -10.78 19.46 1.41
C ASP A 391 -12.20 19.98 1.15
N TYR A 392 -12.37 20.96 0.26
CA TYR A 392 -13.69 21.41 -0.17
C TYR A 392 -14.47 20.30 -0.89
N VAL A 393 -13.85 19.61 -1.85
CA VAL A 393 -14.52 18.54 -2.60
C VAL A 393 -14.95 17.40 -1.67
N ILE A 394 -14.09 16.99 -0.72
CA ILE A 394 -14.41 15.97 0.28
C ILE A 394 -15.63 16.42 1.11
N ASN A 395 -15.59 17.61 1.69
CA ASN A 395 -16.70 18.12 2.52
C ASN A 395 -18.02 18.18 1.74
N GLU A 396 -17.99 18.62 0.47
CA GLU A 396 -19.16 18.65 -0.40
C GLU A 396 -19.74 17.23 -0.59
N ARG A 397 -18.89 16.25 -0.89
CA ARG A 397 -19.28 14.86 -1.14
C ARG A 397 -19.77 14.16 0.13
N GLU A 398 -19.14 14.40 1.27
CA GLU A 398 -19.59 13.88 2.56
C GLU A 398 -21.00 14.36 2.90
N ASN A 399 -21.30 15.65 2.65
CA ASN A 399 -22.63 16.20 2.85
C ASN A 399 -23.66 15.58 1.90
N VAL A 400 -23.31 15.36 0.63
CA VAL A 400 -24.19 14.67 -0.33
C VAL A 400 -24.47 13.23 0.11
N LEU A 401 -23.43 12.51 0.57
CA LEU A 401 -23.56 11.13 1.01
C LEU A 401 -24.47 11.00 2.25
N LYS A 402 -24.28 11.87 3.25
CA LYS A 402 -25.12 11.90 4.46
C LYS A 402 -26.60 12.03 4.10
N LYS A 403 -26.95 13.03 3.28
CA LYS A 403 -28.34 13.23 2.81
C LYS A 403 -28.90 12.06 2.03
N LEU A 404 -28.05 11.29 1.35
CA LEU A 404 -28.45 10.12 0.57
C LEU A 404 -28.72 8.90 1.47
N PHE A 405 -28.06 8.82 2.62
CA PHE A 405 -28.12 7.69 3.55
C PHE A 405 -29.09 7.94 4.73
N GLU A 406 -29.44 9.20 4.99
CA GLU A 406 -30.53 9.60 5.89
C GLU A 406 -31.93 9.23 5.35
N LYS A 407 -32.04 8.78 4.09
CA LYS A 407 -33.27 8.31 3.42
C LYS A 407 -33.22 6.81 3.15
#